data_AF-A0A956ZTG9-F1
#
_entry.id   AF-A0A956ZTG9-F1
#
_cell.length_a   1.000
_cell.length_b   1.000
_cell.length_c   1.000
_cell.angle_alpha   90.00
_cell.angle_beta   90.00
_cell.angle_gamma   90.00
#
_symmetry.space_group_name_H-M   'P 1'
#
loop_
_entity.id
_entity.type
_entity.pdbx_description
1 polymer ?
#
loop_
_entity_poly.entity_id
_entity_poly.type
_entity_poly.pdbx_seq_one_letter_code
_entity_poly.pdbx_strand_id
1 'polypeptide(L)'
;MRYLRFGFLLVSSLLLSSCLSRRDALAPIVTIYDPPNGATQGLESPIVSGYAMDDNGILSLKVDDTDLLSNAIYQSQKGKKLVQFSFRVNPQSNEFVANISAEDSSGNITVLPYRLKVDTQAPSLEATAVRISSSRLRISGVARDNDAVKSITVEGISVPFLASAEQSFNVDVTASDSATIVVEDRAGNKTSQAVNP
;
A
#
# COMPACT_ATOMS: atom_id res chain seq x y z
N MET A 1 28.10 68.05 42.04
CA MET A 1 27.29 67.66 40.86
C MET A 1 28.06 66.61 40.08
N ARG A 2 27.82 65.33 40.35
CA ARG A 2 28.62 64.20 39.83
C ARG A 2 27.69 63.05 39.43
N TYR A 3 27.87 62.60 38.19
CA TYR A 3 27.46 61.31 37.60
C TYR A 3 25.98 60.94 37.64
N LEU A 4 25.22 61.47 36.67
CA LEU A 4 23.92 60.91 36.27
C LEU A 4 23.86 60.72 34.74
N ARG A 5 24.79 59.95 34.18
CA ARG A 5 24.80 59.59 32.75
C ARG A 5 25.47 58.23 32.51
N PHE A 6 24.90 57.16 33.05
CA PHE A 6 25.36 55.79 32.70
C PHE A 6 24.24 54.73 32.71
N GLY A 7 22.97 55.14 32.87
CA GLY A 7 21.85 54.19 32.99
C GLY A 7 21.09 53.90 31.69
N PHE A 8 21.24 54.70 30.64
CA PHE A 8 20.34 54.63 29.47
C PHE A 8 20.86 53.78 28.31
N LEU A 9 22.13 53.37 28.33
CA LEU A 9 22.73 52.60 27.23
C LEU A 9 22.68 51.08 27.43
N LEU A 10 22.38 50.59 28.64
CA LEU A 10 22.34 49.16 28.94
C LEU A 10 20.95 48.52 28.72
N VAL A 11 19.88 49.32 28.73
CA VAL A 11 18.50 48.84 28.56
C VAL A 11 18.16 48.64 27.08
N SER A 12 18.82 49.37 26.17
CA SER A 12 18.56 49.27 24.73
C SER A 12 19.14 48.00 24.09
N SER A 13 20.13 47.36 24.72
CA SER A 13 20.79 46.14 24.21
C SER A 13 20.01 44.86 24.54
N LEU A 14 19.07 44.91 25.49
CA LEU A 14 18.25 43.77 25.91
C LEU A 14 16.97 43.60 25.06
N LEU A 15 16.66 44.54 24.16
CA LEU A 15 15.48 44.50 23.29
C LEU A 15 15.76 43.97 21.87
N LEU A 16 17.03 43.66 21.55
CA LEU A 16 17.45 43.13 20.25
C LEU A 16 17.75 41.62 20.28
N SER A 17 17.60 40.97 21.44
CA SER A 17 17.77 39.52 21.61
C SER A 17 16.45 38.73 21.49
N SER A 18 15.39 39.32 20.91
CA SER A 18 14.28 38.55 20.34
C SER A 18 14.83 37.82 19.11
N CYS A 19 15.55 36.74 19.40
CA CYS A 19 16.09 35.79 18.46
C CYS A 19 15.03 35.49 17.41
N LEU A 20 15.39 35.73 16.15
CA LEU A 20 14.82 35.07 15.00
C LEU A 20 15.03 33.55 15.18
N SER A 21 14.26 32.88 16.06
CA SER A 21 14.07 31.45 15.90
C SER A 21 13.30 31.33 14.59
N ARG A 22 13.93 30.80 13.55
CA ARG A 22 13.18 30.34 12.38
C ARG A 22 12.26 29.24 12.91
N ARG A 23 11.02 29.61 13.19
CA ARG A 23 9.97 28.65 13.44
C ARG A 23 9.87 27.85 12.15
N ASP A 24 10.05 26.55 12.28
CA ASP A 24 9.89 25.68 11.15
C ASP A 24 8.47 25.82 10.59
N ALA A 25 8.42 25.95 9.27
CA ALA A 25 7.22 26.24 8.50
C ALA A 25 6.94 25.15 7.46
N LEU A 26 7.79 24.12 7.37
CA LEU A 26 7.58 23.01 6.45
C LEU A 26 6.74 21.95 7.17
N ALA A 27 5.68 21.50 6.51
CA ALA A 27 4.91 20.37 7.03
C ALA A 27 5.61 19.05 6.68
N PRO A 28 5.39 17.98 7.48
CA PRO A 28 5.92 16.66 7.19
C PRO A 28 5.59 16.15 5.78
N ILE A 29 6.47 15.34 5.20
CA ILE A 29 6.17 14.56 4.01
C ILE A 29 5.67 13.18 4.45
N VAL A 30 4.52 12.75 3.95
CA VAL A 30 3.96 11.40 4.19
C VAL A 30 3.88 10.66 2.86
N THR A 31 4.29 9.40 2.84
CA THR A 31 4.24 8.54 1.64
C THR A 31 3.82 7.12 2.01
N ILE A 32 2.92 6.56 1.22
CA ILE A 32 2.56 5.14 1.23
C ILE A 32 3.20 4.49 0.01
N TYR A 33 3.97 3.42 0.21
CA TYR A 33 4.63 2.72 -0.90
C TYR A 33 4.03 1.34 -1.19
N ASP A 34 3.36 0.71 -0.24
CA ASP A 34 2.75 -0.60 -0.44
C ASP A 34 1.57 -0.87 0.52
N PRO A 35 0.39 -1.29 0.04
CA PRO A 35 -0.07 -1.07 -1.32
C PRO A 35 -0.18 0.43 -1.63
N PRO A 36 0.04 0.86 -2.88
CA PRO A 36 -0.14 2.27 -3.25
C PRO A 36 -1.60 2.69 -3.15
N ASN A 37 -1.83 4.00 -3.03
CA ASN A 37 -3.18 4.55 -3.00
C ASN A 37 -3.98 4.16 -4.25
N GLY A 38 -5.19 3.66 -4.04
CA GLY A 38 -6.08 3.18 -5.10
C GLY A 38 -5.82 1.75 -5.58
N ALA A 39 -4.88 1.02 -4.97
CA ALA A 39 -4.66 -0.38 -5.24
C ALA A 39 -5.92 -1.23 -4.95
N THR A 40 -5.96 -2.41 -5.56
CA THR A 40 -6.96 -3.45 -5.31
C THR A 40 -6.27 -4.65 -4.66
N GLN A 41 -6.82 -5.15 -3.55
CA GLN A 41 -6.27 -6.28 -2.79
C GLN A 41 -7.38 -7.27 -2.44
N GLY A 42 -7.00 -8.51 -2.18
CA GLY A 42 -7.89 -9.53 -1.62
C GLY A 42 -8.38 -9.22 -0.20
N LEU A 43 -9.25 -10.09 0.33
CA LEU A 43 -9.77 -9.95 1.71
C LEU A 43 -8.73 -10.22 2.81
N GLU A 44 -7.53 -10.70 2.45
CA GLU A 44 -6.48 -10.99 3.41
C GLU A 44 -5.92 -9.72 4.05
N SER A 45 -6.57 -9.25 5.13
CA SER A 45 -6.19 -8.14 6.03
C SER A 45 -4.85 -7.46 5.68
N PRO A 46 -4.84 -6.60 4.64
CA PRO A 46 -3.60 -6.17 4.02
C PRO A 46 -2.82 -5.26 4.95
N ILE A 47 -1.50 -5.30 4.87
CA ILE A 47 -0.61 -4.43 5.65
C ILE A 47 -0.24 -3.25 4.76
N VAL A 48 -0.65 -2.05 5.16
CA VAL A 48 -0.26 -0.80 4.50
C VAL A 48 1.01 -0.28 5.14
N SER A 49 2.00 0.06 4.33
CA SER A 49 3.34 0.47 4.72
C SER A 49 3.74 1.79 4.08
N GLY A 50 4.41 2.62 4.86
CA GLY A 50 4.78 3.96 4.46
C GLY A 50 5.88 4.57 5.33
N TYR A 51 6.17 5.84 5.07
CA TYR A 51 7.04 6.64 5.91
C TYR A 51 6.54 8.07 6.04
N ALA A 52 6.89 8.71 7.15
CA ALA A 52 6.76 10.13 7.38
C ALA A 52 8.15 10.72 7.64
N MET A 53 8.44 11.89 7.05
CA MET A 53 9.74 12.55 7.17
C MET A 53 9.55 14.04 7.42
N ASP A 54 10.35 14.56 8.34
CA ASP A 54 10.38 15.97 8.70
C ASP A 54 11.75 16.34 9.32
N ASP A 55 12.23 17.56 9.14
CA ASP A 55 13.54 17.97 9.66
C ASP A 55 13.54 18.30 11.16
N ASN A 56 12.38 18.55 11.77
CA ASN A 56 12.16 18.70 13.21
C ASN A 56 11.55 17.47 13.87
N GLY A 57 11.25 16.45 13.07
CA GLY A 57 10.87 15.11 13.52
C GLY A 57 9.39 14.98 13.83
N ILE A 58 8.91 13.74 13.72
CA ILE A 58 7.48 13.41 13.75
C ILE A 58 7.01 13.20 15.19
N LEU A 59 6.06 14.01 15.64
CA LEU A 59 5.47 13.96 16.97
C LEU A 59 4.23 13.07 17.03
N SER A 60 3.41 13.06 15.98
CA SER A 60 2.22 12.21 15.86
C SER A 60 2.12 11.66 14.44
N LEU A 61 1.65 10.41 14.31
CA LEU A 61 1.36 9.78 13.03
C LEU A 61 0.08 8.96 13.16
N LYS A 62 -1.00 9.44 12.56
CA LYS A 62 -2.33 8.86 12.74
C LYS A 62 -2.86 8.22 11.47
N VAL A 63 -3.65 7.16 11.66
CA VAL A 63 -4.58 6.64 10.66
C VAL A 63 -5.99 6.93 11.21
N ASP A 64 -6.68 7.86 10.55
CA ASP A 64 -7.85 8.54 11.10
C ASP A 64 -7.57 9.08 12.51
N ASP A 65 -8.31 8.60 13.52
CA ASP A 65 -8.14 9.03 14.90
C ASP A 65 -7.10 8.21 15.69
N THR A 66 -6.53 7.15 15.11
CA THR A 66 -5.61 6.24 15.80
C THR A 66 -4.16 6.67 15.60
N ASP A 67 -3.49 7.14 16.65
CA ASP A 67 -2.07 7.47 16.63
C ASP A 67 -1.18 6.22 16.73
N LEU A 68 -0.48 5.91 15.65
CA LEU A 68 0.46 4.80 15.57
C LEU A 68 1.61 4.96 16.57
N LEU A 69 2.10 6.18 16.82
CA LEU A 69 3.22 6.45 17.73
C LEU A 69 2.86 6.30 19.21
N SER A 70 1.58 6.17 19.53
CA SER A 70 1.13 5.83 20.88
C SER A 70 1.28 4.33 21.18
N ASN A 71 1.41 3.49 20.16
CA ASN A 71 1.65 2.05 20.30
C ASN A 71 3.09 1.77 20.75
N ALA A 72 3.28 0.80 21.65
CA ALA A 72 4.59 0.39 22.16
C ALA A 72 5.61 0.04 21.04
N ILE A 73 5.13 -0.49 19.91
CA ILE A 73 5.97 -0.84 18.75
C ILE A 73 6.62 0.42 18.13
N TYR A 74 5.87 1.51 18.04
CA TYR A 74 6.31 2.75 17.37
C TYR A 74 6.70 3.87 18.33
N GLN A 75 6.51 3.71 19.64
CA GLN A 75 6.80 4.74 20.63
C GLN A 75 8.25 5.24 20.54
N SER A 76 9.20 4.34 20.28
CA SER A 76 10.62 4.66 20.08
C SER A 76 10.92 5.46 18.81
N GLN A 77 9.94 5.62 17.90
CA GLN A 77 10.06 6.41 16.67
C GLN A 77 9.64 7.87 16.87
N LYS A 78 8.92 8.19 17.95
CA LYS A 78 8.45 9.55 18.23
C LYS A 78 9.61 10.54 18.35
N GLY A 79 9.49 11.66 17.65
CA GLY A 79 10.52 12.71 17.53
C GLY A 79 11.63 12.43 16.52
N LYS A 80 11.64 11.26 15.85
CA LYS A 80 12.62 11.01 14.78
C LYS A 80 12.25 11.75 13.51
N LYS A 81 13.28 12.14 12.76
CA LYS A 81 13.17 12.81 11.45
C LYS A 81 12.60 11.93 10.35
N LEU A 82 12.72 10.61 10.49
CA LEU A 82 12.16 9.62 9.58
C LEU A 82 11.50 8.53 10.41
N VAL A 83 10.21 8.32 10.18
CA VAL A 83 9.41 7.28 10.83
C VAL A 83 8.87 6.37 9.74
N GLN A 84 9.31 5.12 9.72
CA GLN A 84 8.65 4.07 8.95
C GLN A 84 7.48 3.54 9.76
N PHE A 85 6.38 3.27 9.08
CA PHE A 85 5.17 2.77 9.71
C PHE A 85 4.50 1.71 8.86
N SER A 86 3.75 0.86 9.54
CA SER A 86 2.80 -0.04 8.92
C SER A 86 1.58 -0.23 9.80
N PHE A 87 0.43 -0.47 9.18
CA PHE A 87 -0.81 -0.78 9.89
C PHE A 87 -1.60 -1.82 9.12
N ARG A 88 -2.34 -2.66 9.85
CA ARG A 88 -3.21 -3.67 9.26
C ARG A 88 -4.55 -3.03 8.93
N VAL A 89 -5.02 -3.25 7.72
CA VAL A 89 -6.35 -2.88 7.28
C VAL A 89 -7.31 -4.02 7.61
N ASN A 90 -8.44 -3.69 8.24
CA ASN A 90 -9.55 -4.60 8.42
C ASN A 90 -10.76 -4.05 7.66
N PRO A 91 -10.86 -4.32 6.36
CA PRO A 91 -11.88 -3.69 5.53
C PRO A 91 -13.26 -4.20 5.95
N GLN A 92 -14.15 -3.28 6.30
CA GLN A 92 -15.54 -3.60 6.64
C GLN A 92 -16.45 -3.68 5.40
N SER A 93 -15.90 -3.35 4.22
CA SER A 93 -16.61 -3.29 2.94
C SER A 93 -15.66 -3.62 1.78
N ASN A 94 -16.14 -3.46 0.54
CA ASN A 94 -15.31 -3.54 -0.68
C ASN A 94 -14.33 -2.36 -0.84
N GLU A 95 -14.28 -1.46 0.13
CA GLU A 95 -13.36 -0.34 0.16
C GLU A 95 -12.91 -0.04 1.60
N PHE A 96 -11.66 0.34 1.74
CA PHE A 96 -11.10 0.96 2.94
C PHE A 96 -10.65 2.38 2.59
N VAL A 97 -11.10 3.35 3.37
CA VAL A 97 -10.72 4.76 3.24
C VAL A 97 -10.22 5.24 4.59
N ALA A 98 -9.11 5.95 4.60
CA ALA A 98 -8.56 6.57 5.80
C ALA A 98 -7.82 7.86 5.46
N ASN A 99 -7.69 8.75 6.44
CA ASN A 99 -6.77 9.87 6.40
C ASN A 99 -5.51 9.51 7.19
N ILE A 100 -4.36 9.43 6.51
CA ILE A 100 -3.07 9.31 7.21
C ILE A 100 -2.57 10.73 7.47
N SER A 101 -2.30 11.08 8.73
CA SER A 101 -1.77 12.39 9.08
C SER A 101 -0.49 12.30 9.87
N ALA A 102 0.42 13.24 9.64
CA ALA A 102 1.65 13.39 10.42
C ALA A 102 1.76 14.82 10.93
N GLU A 103 2.15 14.96 12.19
CA GLU A 103 2.42 16.24 12.85
C GLU A 103 3.89 16.25 13.29
N ASP A 104 4.62 17.33 13.00
CA ASP A 104 6.00 17.51 13.46
C ASP A 104 6.07 18.05 14.90
N SER A 105 7.28 18.24 15.42
CA SER A 105 7.53 18.84 16.74
C SER A 105 7.22 20.35 16.81
N SER A 106 6.99 21.01 15.66
CA SER A 106 6.68 22.44 15.52
C SER A 106 5.18 22.72 15.42
N GLY A 107 4.37 21.67 15.26
CA GLY A 107 2.91 21.68 15.09
C GLY A 107 2.44 21.78 13.63
N ASN A 108 3.31 21.61 12.63
CA ASN A 108 2.89 21.56 11.23
C ASN A 108 2.33 20.17 10.90
N ILE A 109 1.28 20.13 10.09
CA ILE A 109 0.51 18.91 9.82
C ILE A 109 0.39 18.68 8.31
N THR A 110 0.60 17.41 7.91
CA THR A 110 0.22 16.91 6.58
C THR A 110 -0.89 15.87 6.73
N VAL A 111 -1.87 15.91 5.84
CA VAL A 111 -2.95 14.92 5.73
C VAL A 111 -2.92 14.31 4.33
N LEU A 112 -2.84 12.99 4.26
CA LEU A 112 -2.82 12.18 3.05
C LEU A 112 -4.07 11.30 3.02
N PRO A 113 -5.04 11.57 2.13
CA PRO A 113 -6.16 10.67 1.93
C PRO A 113 -5.68 9.38 1.25
N TYR A 114 -6.13 8.25 1.78
CA TYR A 114 -5.78 6.92 1.27
C TYR A 114 -7.03 6.08 1.06
N ARG A 115 -6.98 5.30 -0.02
CA ARG A 115 -8.04 4.43 -0.47
C ARG A 115 -7.43 3.09 -0.89
N LEU A 116 -8.05 2.01 -0.44
CA LEU A 116 -7.74 0.66 -0.84
C LEU A 116 -9.04 -0.03 -1.26
N LYS A 117 -9.08 -0.55 -2.48
CA LYS A 117 -10.20 -1.36 -2.95
C LYS A 117 -9.99 -2.80 -2.50
N VAL A 118 -11.08 -3.45 -2.14
CA VAL A 118 -11.09 -4.85 -1.71
C VAL A 118 -11.94 -5.64 -2.68
N ASP A 119 -11.31 -6.62 -3.31
CA ASP A 119 -11.96 -7.55 -4.21
C ASP A 119 -11.89 -8.95 -3.62
N THR A 120 -13.05 -9.56 -3.39
CA THR A 120 -13.18 -10.89 -2.80
C THR A 120 -13.69 -11.91 -3.80
N GLN A 121 -13.93 -11.52 -5.05
CA GLN A 121 -14.49 -12.39 -6.07
C GLN A 121 -13.34 -13.13 -6.77
N ALA A 122 -13.38 -14.45 -6.74
CA ALA A 122 -12.43 -15.25 -7.50
C ALA A 122 -12.81 -15.26 -9.00
N PRO A 123 -11.82 -15.36 -9.90
CA PRO A 123 -12.08 -15.43 -11.33
C PRO A 123 -12.88 -16.69 -11.69
N SER A 124 -13.69 -16.64 -12.74
CA SER A 124 -14.33 -17.81 -13.34
C SER A 124 -13.43 -18.46 -14.39
N LEU A 125 -13.54 -19.78 -14.54
CA LEU A 125 -12.76 -20.56 -15.49
C LEU A 125 -13.63 -21.65 -16.10
N GLU A 126 -13.62 -21.71 -17.43
CA GLU A 126 -14.17 -22.82 -18.21
C GLU A 126 -13.06 -23.38 -19.10
N ALA A 127 -12.60 -24.60 -18.80
CA ALA A 127 -11.57 -25.27 -19.57
C ALA A 127 -11.94 -26.71 -19.95
N THR A 128 -11.36 -27.16 -21.05
CA THR A 128 -11.45 -28.53 -21.56
C THR A 128 -10.07 -29.05 -21.96
N ALA A 129 -9.89 -30.37 -21.92
CA ALA A 129 -8.71 -31.04 -22.44
C ALA A 129 -9.12 -32.00 -23.56
N VAL A 130 -8.26 -32.14 -24.56
CA VAL A 130 -8.42 -33.11 -25.65
C VAL A 130 -7.08 -33.80 -25.89
N ARG A 131 -7.08 -35.12 -25.97
CA ARG A 131 -5.88 -35.87 -26.35
C ARG A 131 -5.63 -35.75 -27.86
N ILE A 132 -4.50 -35.13 -28.22
CA ILE A 132 -4.11 -34.90 -29.62
C ILE A 132 -3.04 -35.89 -30.11
N SER A 133 -2.36 -36.60 -29.20
CA SER A 133 -1.48 -37.73 -29.50
C SER A 133 -1.27 -38.60 -28.25
N SER A 134 -0.51 -39.70 -28.36
CA SER A 134 -0.16 -40.53 -27.19
C SER A 134 0.67 -39.78 -26.14
N SER A 135 1.36 -38.70 -26.51
CA SER A 135 2.25 -37.94 -25.62
C SER A 135 1.80 -36.50 -25.37
N ARG A 136 0.71 -36.02 -25.99
CA ARG A 136 0.25 -34.63 -25.85
C ARG A 136 -1.24 -34.48 -25.61
N LEU A 137 -1.58 -33.53 -24.74
CA LEU A 137 -2.91 -32.97 -24.56
C LEU A 137 -2.95 -31.53 -25.07
N ARG A 138 -4.09 -31.15 -25.62
CA ARG A 138 -4.44 -29.75 -25.87
C ARG A 138 -5.44 -29.30 -24.83
N ILE A 139 -5.13 -28.23 -24.13
CA ILE A 139 -6.01 -27.60 -23.14
C ILE A 139 -6.47 -26.28 -23.71
N SER A 140 -7.78 -26.04 -23.71
CA SER A 140 -8.39 -24.82 -24.21
C SER A 140 -9.46 -24.33 -23.24
N GLY A 141 -9.54 -23.02 -23.05
CA GLY A 141 -10.52 -22.45 -22.12
C GLY A 141 -10.62 -20.94 -22.17
N VAL A 142 -11.52 -20.43 -21.33
CA VAL A 142 -11.76 -19.00 -21.12
C VAL A 142 -11.74 -18.73 -19.62
N ALA A 143 -10.90 -17.78 -19.20
CA ALA A 143 -10.87 -17.22 -17.86
C ALA A 143 -11.54 -15.85 -17.86
N ARG A 144 -12.33 -15.53 -16.82
CA ARG A 144 -13.00 -14.23 -16.68
C ARG A 144 -12.92 -13.71 -15.26
N ASP A 145 -12.82 -12.40 -15.11
CA ASP A 145 -12.74 -11.70 -13.83
C ASP A 145 -13.52 -10.39 -13.87
N ASN A 146 -13.94 -9.88 -12.71
CA ASN A 146 -14.67 -8.61 -12.60
C ASN A 146 -13.77 -7.36 -12.73
N ASP A 147 -12.45 -7.46 -12.56
CA ASP A 147 -11.48 -6.41 -12.92
C ASP A 147 -10.59 -6.87 -14.07
N ALA A 148 -9.72 -7.85 -13.82
CA ALA A 148 -8.83 -8.43 -14.81
C ALA A 148 -8.20 -9.72 -14.33
N VAL A 149 -8.13 -10.69 -15.24
CA VAL A 149 -7.28 -11.86 -15.09
C VAL A 149 -5.82 -11.39 -15.11
N LYS A 150 -5.04 -11.78 -14.09
CA LYS A 150 -3.63 -11.44 -13.93
C LYS A 150 -2.71 -12.56 -14.40
N SER A 151 -3.07 -13.82 -14.12
CA SER A 151 -2.28 -14.96 -14.58
C SER A 151 -3.15 -16.18 -14.89
N ILE A 152 -2.67 -16.99 -15.82
CA ILE A 152 -3.19 -18.32 -16.14
C ILE A 152 -1.97 -19.25 -16.17
N THR A 153 -2.04 -20.35 -15.42
CA THR A 153 -1.03 -21.40 -15.45
C THR A 153 -1.70 -22.73 -15.76
N VAL A 154 -1.05 -23.54 -16.58
CA VAL A 154 -1.50 -24.88 -16.97
C VAL A 154 -0.37 -25.85 -16.63
N GLU A 155 -0.58 -26.76 -15.67
CA GLU A 155 0.48 -27.61 -15.11
C GLU A 155 1.72 -26.80 -14.65
N GLY A 156 1.47 -25.62 -14.08
CA GLY A 156 2.52 -24.69 -13.65
C GLY A 156 3.20 -23.89 -14.77
N ILE A 157 2.86 -24.16 -16.05
CA ILE A 157 3.38 -23.40 -17.20
C ILE A 157 2.53 -22.14 -17.37
N SER A 158 3.17 -20.96 -17.34
CA SER A 158 2.48 -19.68 -17.53
C SER A 158 2.08 -19.47 -18.98
N VAL A 159 0.82 -19.03 -19.17
CA VAL A 159 0.31 -18.59 -20.47
C VAL A 159 0.56 -17.09 -20.62
N PRO A 160 1.25 -16.61 -21.67
CA PRO A 160 1.44 -15.19 -21.89
C PRO A 160 0.18 -14.54 -22.46
N PHE A 161 -0.26 -13.45 -21.85
CA PHE A 161 -1.34 -12.59 -22.34
C PHE A 161 -1.23 -11.19 -21.73
N LEU A 162 -2.03 -10.24 -22.22
CA LEU A 162 -2.18 -8.93 -21.62
C LEU A 162 -3.40 -8.94 -20.70
N ALA A 163 -3.26 -8.41 -19.48
CA ALA A 163 -4.33 -8.43 -18.48
C ALA A 163 -5.63 -7.81 -19.03
N SER A 164 -6.72 -8.58 -18.95
CA SER A 164 -8.06 -8.25 -19.42
C SER A 164 -9.11 -8.94 -18.55
N ALA A 165 -10.35 -8.43 -18.56
CA ALA A 165 -11.47 -9.04 -17.85
C ALA A 165 -11.85 -10.44 -18.39
N GLU A 166 -11.47 -10.75 -19.63
CA GLU A 166 -11.69 -12.05 -20.26
C GLU A 166 -10.46 -12.43 -21.09
N GLN A 167 -9.99 -13.66 -20.89
CA GLN A 167 -8.85 -14.21 -21.61
C GLN A 167 -9.13 -15.64 -22.07
N SER A 168 -9.13 -15.84 -23.39
CA SER A 168 -9.11 -17.19 -23.98
C SER A 168 -7.68 -17.71 -24.05
N PHE A 169 -7.48 -19.01 -23.84
CA PHE A 169 -6.16 -19.62 -23.93
C PHE A 169 -6.22 -21.00 -24.59
N ASN A 170 -5.09 -21.40 -25.18
CA ASN A 170 -4.89 -22.72 -25.77
C ASN A 170 -3.41 -23.13 -25.62
N VAL A 171 -3.17 -24.27 -24.98
CA VAL A 171 -1.82 -24.75 -24.65
C VAL A 171 -1.72 -26.25 -24.91
N ASP A 172 -0.64 -26.68 -25.56
CA ASP A 172 -0.28 -28.09 -25.65
C ASP A 172 0.64 -28.46 -24.48
N VAL A 173 0.29 -29.49 -23.72
CA VAL A 173 1.09 -30.02 -22.60
C VAL A 173 1.38 -31.52 -22.79
N THR A 174 2.31 -32.06 -22.00
CA THR A 174 2.58 -33.50 -21.94
C THR A 174 1.33 -34.25 -21.49
N ALA A 175 1.08 -35.41 -22.09
CA ALA A 175 -0.10 -36.18 -21.74
C ALA A 175 -0.07 -36.75 -20.31
N SER A 176 -1.17 -36.51 -19.60
CA SER A 176 -1.49 -37.02 -18.27
C SER A 176 -2.96 -37.46 -18.24
N ASP A 177 -3.39 -38.09 -17.14
CA ASP A 177 -4.81 -38.44 -16.95
C ASP A 177 -5.64 -37.22 -16.50
N SER A 178 -4.98 -36.20 -15.94
CA SER A 178 -5.58 -34.93 -15.55
C SER A 178 -4.57 -33.80 -15.67
N ALA A 179 -5.06 -32.60 -15.98
CA ALA A 179 -4.27 -31.37 -15.98
C ALA A 179 -4.97 -30.29 -15.17
N THR A 180 -4.20 -29.53 -14.41
CA THR A 180 -4.65 -28.46 -13.53
C THR A 180 -4.38 -27.11 -14.17
N ILE A 181 -5.43 -26.29 -14.23
CA ILE A 181 -5.35 -24.90 -14.62
C ILE A 181 -5.58 -24.06 -13.37
N VAL A 182 -4.71 -23.09 -13.13
CA VAL A 182 -4.90 -22.08 -12.07
C VAL A 182 -4.95 -20.69 -12.68
N VAL A 183 -6.01 -19.96 -12.35
CA VAL A 183 -6.22 -18.56 -12.74
C VAL A 183 -6.14 -17.69 -11.49
N GLU A 184 -5.45 -16.57 -11.59
CA GLU A 184 -5.35 -15.55 -10.54
C GLU A 184 -5.78 -14.18 -11.10
N ASP A 185 -6.53 -13.40 -10.32
CA ASP A 185 -6.91 -12.02 -10.64
C ASP A 185 -5.87 -11.00 -10.13
N ARG A 186 -6.14 -9.70 -10.26
CA ARG A 186 -5.23 -8.64 -9.75
C ARG A 186 -5.19 -8.54 -8.22
N ALA A 187 -6.28 -8.90 -7.55
CA ALA A 187 -6.40 -8.87 -6.10
C ALA A 187 -5.72 -10.07 -5.42
N GLY A 188 -5.33 -11.08 -6.20
CA GLY A 188 -4.71 -12.32 -5.74
C GLY A 188 -5.70 -13.47 -5.51
N ASN A 189 -7.00 -13.30 -5.81
CA ASN A 189 -7.97 -14.38 -5.71
C ASN A 189 -7.72 -15.42 -6.81
N LYS A 190 -7.98 -16.69 -6.50
CA LYS A 190 -7.63 -17.82 -7.38
C LYS A 190 -8.79 -18.77 -7.62
N THR A 191 -8.81 -19.32 -8.83
CA THR A 191 -9.64 -20.47 -9.20
C THR A 191 -8.76 -21.56 -9.80
N SER A 192 -8.99 -22.80 -9.38
CA SER A 192 -8.29 -23.98 -9.90
C SER A 192 -9.30 -24.95 -10.49
N GLN A 193 -9.02 -25.46 -11.70
CA GLN A 193 -9.83 -26.48 -12.36
C GLN A 193 -8.93 -27.62 -12.83
N ALA A 194 -9.29 -28.84 -12.46
CA ALA A 194 -8.75 -30.05 -13.07
C ALA A 194 -9.59 -30.42 -14.30
N VAL A 195 -8.93 -30.72 -15.41
CA VAL A 195 -9.55 -31.18 -16.66
C VAL A 195 -9.00 -32.54 -17.04
N ASN A 196 -9.88 -33.38 -17.58
CA ASN A 196 -9.52 -34.69 -18.09
C ASN A 196 -9.81 -34.74 -19.60
N PRO A 197 -8.98 -35.44 -20.39
CA PRO A 197 -9.07 -35.50 -21.84
C PRO A 197 -10.13 -36.46 -22.39
#